data_AF-A0A529M878-F1
#
_entry.id   AF-A0A529M878-F1
#
_cell.length_a   1.000
_cell.length_b   1.000
_cell.length_c   1.000
_cell.angle_alpha   90.00
_cell.angle_beta   90.00
_cell.angle_gamma   90.00
#
_symmetry.space_group_name_H-M   'P 1'
#
loop_
_entity.id
_entity.type
_entity.pdbx_description
1 polymer ?
#
loop_
_entity_poly.entity_id
_entity_poly.type
_entity_poly.pdbx_seq_one_letter_code
_entity_poly.pdbx_strand_id
1 'polypeptide(L)'
;MRDFTANHSALALNTATLGHNLDGHGAGWPIERVLDACAERGIPGIVFWRREIGDRAVEIGERVRAAGLSVVGLCRAPYLTGPLALPGRAAIMDDFRAAIDMAAGLGAPVLTIVCGGV
;
A
#
# COMPACT_ATOMS: atom_id res chain seq x y z
N MET A 1 -14.10 -5.96 -23.69
CA MET A 1 -13.28 -6.17 -22.47
C MET A 1 -11.87 -5.69 -22.78
N ARG A 2 -11.14 -5.05 -21.85
CA ARG A 2 -9.74 -4.66 -22.10
C ARG A 2 -8.87 -5.92 -22.06
N ASP A 3 -7.94 -6.03 -23.01
CA ASP A 3 -6.95 -7.11 -23.06
C ASP A 3 -5.64 -6.61 -22.44
N PHE A 4 -5.13 -7.36 -21.47
CA PHE A 4 -3.90 -7.04 -20.74
C PHE A 4 -2.76 -8.02 -21.03
N THR A 5 -2.90 -8.94 -22.00
CA THR A 5 -1.90 -9.97 -22.31
C THR A 5 -0.53 -9.40 -22.66
N ALA A 6 -0.48 -8.21 -23.26
CA ALA A 6 0.76 -7.56 -23.69
C ALA A 6 0.99 -6.17 -23.07
N ASN A 7 0.02 -5.60 -22.36
CA ASN A 7 0.11 -4.25 -21.81
C ASN A 7 -0.51 -4.16 -20.43
N HIS A 8 0.31 -3.89 -19.42
CA HIS A 8 -0.11 -3.78 -18.02
C HIS A 8 -0.16 -2.33 -17.52
N SER A 9 -0.09 -1.32 -18.40
CA SER A 9 0.00 0.08 -18.01
C SER A 9 -1.20 0.62 -17.22
N ALA A 10 -2.34 -0.08 -17.26
CA ALA A 10 -3.53 0.25 -16.49
C ALA A 10 -3.66 -0.54 -15.18
N LEU A 11 -2.66 -1.36 -14.83
CA LEU A 11 -2.68 -2.24 -13.66
C LEU A 11 -1.89 -1.64 -12.50
N ALA A 12 -2.28 -2.05 -11.29
CA ALA A 12 -1.52 -1.79 -10.08
C ALA A 12 -1.37 -3.08 -9.26
N LEU A 13 -0.22 -3.26 -8.62
CA LEU A 13 0.03 -4.37 -7.71
C LEU A 13 -0.27 -3.95 -6.27
N ASN A 14 -1.17 -4.66 -5.60
CA ASN A 14 -1.25 -4.61 -4.14
C ASN A 14 -0.19 -5.55 -3.56
N THR A 15 0.67 -5.05 -2.66
CA THR A 15 1.77 -5.83 -2.09
C THR A 15 1.31 -7.08 -1.34
N ALA A 16 0.08 -7.11 -0.81
CA ALA A 16 -0.47 -8.32 -0.18
C ALA A 16 -0.61 -9.50 -1.15
N THR A 17 -0.73 -9.25 -2.46
CA THR A 17 -0.77 -10.27 -3.52
C THR A 17 0.50 -11.13 -3.53
N LEU A 18 1.62 -10.59 -3.05
CA LEU A 18 2.90 -11.28 -2.97
C LEU A 18 3.01 -12.25 -1.78
N GLY A 19 1.97 -12.34 -0.95
CA GLY A 19 1.94 -13.25 0.20
C GLY A 19 2.40 -12.55 1.48
N HIS A 20 1.50 -11.79 2.11
CA HIS A 20 1.80 -11.25 3.45
C HIS A 20 1.62 -12.25 4.60
N ASN A 21 0.88 -13.34 4.37
CA ASN A 21 0.52 -14.34 5.39
C ASN A 21 0.94 -15.77 4.99
N LEU A 22 1.69 -15.93 3.89
CA LEU A 22 2.17 -17.21 3.39
C LEU A 22 3.62 -17.02 2.94
N ASP A 23 4.54 -17.82 3.46
CA ASP A 23 5.96 -17.75 3.09
C ASP A 23 6.17 -18.09 1.60
N GLY A 24 7.12 -17.41 0.96
CA GLY A 24 7.44 -17.57 -0.47
C GLY A 24 6.71 -16.55 -1.37
N HIS A 25 6.88 -16.69 -2.69
CA HIS A 25 6.18 -15.91 -3.75
C HIS A 25 6.26 -14.37 -3.70
N GLY A 26 7.05 -13.80 -2.79
CA GLY A 26 7.23 -12.36 -2.61
C GLY A 26 7.01 -11.89 -1.17
N ALA A 27 6.64 -12.79 -0.27
CA ALA A 27 6.57 -12.54 1.17
C ALA A 27 7.90 -12.03 1.72
N GLY A 28 7.85 -10.90 2.43
CA GLY A 28 9.04 -10.29 3.05
C GLY A 28 10.05 -9.71 2.07
N TRP A 29 9.73 -9.60 0.78
CA TRP A 29 10.60 -8.93 -0.17
C TRP A 29 10.85 -7.48 0.26
N PRO A 30 12.09 -6.98 0.17
CA PRO A 30 12.37 -5.56 0.28
C PRO A 30 11.54 -4.79 -0.74
N ILE A 31 11.08 -3.59 -0.38
CA ILE A 31 10.26 -2.76 -1.26
C ILE A 31 10.95 -2.56 -2.61
N GLU A 32 12.25 -2.32 -2.60
CA GLU A 32 13.08 -2.14 -3.80
C GLU A 32 12.94 -3.31 -4.76
N ARG A 33 12.95 -4.55 -4.25
CA ARG A 33 12.79 -5.75 -5.06
C ARG A 33 11.39 -5.83 -5.68
N VAL A 34 10.37 -5.37 -4.96
CA VAL A 34 8.99 -5.29 -5.48
C VAL A 34 8.91 -4.26 -6.60
N LEU A 35 9.53 -3.08 -6.42
CA LEU A 35 9.54 -2.03 -7.45
C LEU A 35 10.22 -2.51 -8.72
N ASP A 36 11.41 -3.12 -8.61
CA ASP A 36 12.14 -3.68 -9.76
C ASP A 36 11.28 -4.70 -10.51
N ALA A 37 10.64 -5.63 -9.78
CA ALA A 37 9.81 -6.66 -10.38
C ALA A 37 8.56 -6.09 -11.09
N CYS A 38 7.95 -5.03 -10.54
CA CYS A 38 6.84 -4.31 -11.17
C CYS A 38 7.28 -3.58 -12.44
N ALA A 39 8.42 -2.89 -12.39
CA ALA A 39 9.00 -2.17 -13.54
C ALA A 39 9.34 -3.14 -14.67
N GLU A 40 10.01 -4.27 -14.37
CA GLU A 40 10.32 -5.34 -15.33
C GLU A 40 9.06 -5.89 -16.05
N ARG A 41 7.91 -5.87 -15.37
CA ARG A 41 6.63 -6.41 -15.88
C ARG A 41 5.71 -5.34 -16.47
N GLY A 42 6.15 -4.09 -16.49
CA GLY A 42 5.37 -2.97 -16.98
C GLY A 42 4.11 -2.68 -16.16
N ILE A 43 4.12 -2.97 -14.85
CA ILE A 43 3.02 -2.67 -13.92
C ILE A 43 3.36 -1.35 -13.21
N PRO A 44 2.74 -0.21 -13.60
CA PRO A 44 3.19 1.11 -13.15
C PRO A 44 2.61 1.54 -11.79
N GLY A 45 1.54 0.88 -11.32
CA GLY A 45 0.87 1.23 -10.07
C GLY A 45 1.25 0.31 -8.92
N ILE A 46 1.39 0.87 -7.72
CA ILE A 46 1.57 0.09 -6.48
C ILE A 46 0.62 0.54 -5.36
N VAL A 47 0.07 -0.42 -4.63
CA VAL A 47 -0.69 -0.21 -3.39
C VAL A 47 0.06 -0.87 -2.25
N PHE A 48 0.45 -0.08 -1.25
CA PHE A 48 1.15 -0.57 -0.06
C PHE A 48 0.21 -0.81 1.11
N TRP A 49 0.68 -1.58 2.10
CA TRP A 49 0.10 -1.65 3.43
C TRP A 49 0.90 -0.83 4.44
N ARG A 50 0.23 -0.12 5.35
CA ARG A 50 0.84 0.73 6.39
C ARG A 50 1.94 -0.01 7.18
N ARG A 51 1.75 -1.31 7.44
CA ARG A 51 2.72 -2.15 8.17
C ARG A 51 4.08 -2.28 7.46
N GLU A 52 4.11 -2.13 6.14
CA GLU A 52 5.33 -2.24 5.33
C GLU A 52 6.11 -0.92 5.30
N ILE A 53 5.43 0.19 5.58
CA ILE A 53 5.95 1.55 5.42
C ILE A 53 6.68 2.02 6.67
N GLY A 54 6.12 1.73 7.85
CA GLY A 54 6.63 2.27 9.11
C GLY A 54 6.66 3.80 9.09
N ASP A 55 7.81 4.38 9.38
CA ASP A 55 8.09 5.82 9.36
C ASP A 55 8.69 6.33 8.04
N ARG A 56 8.89 5.45 7.05
CA ARG A 56 9.62 5.74 5.80
C ARG A 56 8.73 6.22 4.65
N ALA A 57 7.56 6.79 4.93
CA ALA A 57 6.56 7.13 3.92
C ALA A 57 7.11 8.01 2.79
N VAL A 58 7.81 9.10 3.14
CA VAL A 58 8.40 10.03 2.17
C VAL A 58 9.47 9.34 1.32
N GLU A 59 10.41 8.67 1.98
CA GLU A 59 11.51 7.95 1.32
C GLU A 59 10.98 6.90 0.33
N ILE A 60 9.98 6.11 0.74
CA ILE A 60 9.38 5.08 -0.11
C ILE A 60 8.65 5.73 -1.30
N GLY A 61 7.91 6.82 -1.09
CA GLY A 61 7.26 7.56 -2.17
C GLY A 61 8.26 8.10 -3.20
N GLU A 62 9.41 8.60 -2.75
CA GLU A 62 10.51 9.05 -3.62
C GLU A 62 11.12 7.90 -4.41
N ARG A 63 11.37 6.74 -3.77
CA ARG A 63 11.89 5.54 -4.43
C ARG A 63 10.95 5.03 -5.51
N VAL A 64 9.64 4.97 -5.23
CA VAL A 64 8.61 4.57 -6.22
C VAL A 64 8.68 5.48 -7.45
N ARG A 65 8.74 6.80 -7.23
CA ARG A 65 8.85 7.77 -8.33
C ARG A 65 10.15 7.62 -9.11
N ALA A 66 11.27 7.41 -8.42
CA ALA A 66 12.58 7.20 -9.05
C ALA A 66 12.61 5.92 -9.91
N ALA A 67 11.84 4.89 -9.54
CA ALA A 67 11.66 3.67 -10.31
C ALA A 67 10.69 3.83 -11.51
N GLY A 68 10.15 5.04 -11.76
CA GLY A 68 9.18 5.28 -12.83
C GLY A 68 7.78 4.72 -12.54
N LEU A 69 7.51 4.38 -11.29
CA LEU A 69 6.22 3.85 -10.82
C LEU A 69 5.42 4.94 -10.08
N SER A 70 4.19 4.62 -9.71
CA SER A 70 3.30 5.50 -8.98
C SER A 70 2.62 4.78 -7.82
N VAL A 71 2.56 5.44 -6.66
CA VAL A 71 1.72 4.95 -5.55
C VAL A 71 0.28 5.31 -5.87
N VAL A 72 -0.56 4.31 -6.10
CA VAL A 72 -1.97 4.53 -6.44
C VAL A 72 -2.88 4.50 -5.20
N GLY A 73 -2.39 3.95 -4.08
CA GLY A 73 -3.13 3.96 -2.83
C GLY A 73 -2.36 3.37 -1.66
N LEU A 74 -2.92 3.58 -0.47
CA LEU A 74 -2.45 3.03 0.80
C LEU A 74 -3.56 2.23 1.47
N CYS A 75 -3.27 0.99 1.86
CA CYS A 75 -4.08 0.18 2.75
C CYS A 75 -3.49 0.29 4.17
N ARG A 76 -4.21 0.65 5.22
CA ARG A 76 -5.63 0.95 5.35
C ARG A 76 -5.84 1.98 6.47
N ALA A 77 -7.04 2.52 6.57
CA ALA A 77 -7.51 3.26 7.75
C ALA A 77 -7.54 2.40 9.04
N PRO A 78 -7.50 2.98 10.25
CA PRO A 78 -7.69 2.27 11.54
C PRO A 78 -8.87 1.28 11.54
N TYR A 79 -8.79 0.27 12.43
CA TYR A 79 -9.96 -0.54 12.77
C TYR A 79 -11.00 0.32 13.48
N LEU A 80 -12.24 0.31 12.98
CA LEU A 80 -13.35 1.11 13.51
C LEU A 80 -14.16 0.37 14.57
N THR A 81 -14.23 -0.97 14.45
CA THR A 81 -15.04 -1.84 15.29
C THR A 81 -14.30 -3.14 15.57
N GLY A 82 -14.75 -3.89 16.58
CA GLY A 82 -14.16 -5.18 16.98
C GLY A 82 -13.00 -5.07 17.98
N PRO A 83 -12.48 -6.20 18.48
CA PRO A 83 -11.39 -6.28 19.46
C PRO A 83 -10.09 -5.60 19.03
N LEU A 84 -9.88 -5.37 17.73
CA LEU A 84 -8.70 -4.65 17.22
C LEU A 84 -8.91 -3.14 17.09
N ALA A 85 -10.11 -2.62 17.38
CA ALA A 85 -10.37 -1.19 17.38
C ALA A 85 -9.62 -0.48 18.51
N LEU A 86 -9.12 0.72 18.22
CA LEU A 86 -8.46 1.56 19.20
C LEU A 86 -9.47 2.04 20.27
N PRO A 87 -9.02 2.28 21.52
CA PRO A 87 -9.91 2.65 22.61
C PRO A 87 -10.48 4.05 22.41
N GLY A 88 -11.74 4.10 21.99
CA GLY A 88 -12.52 5.32 21.89
C GLY A 88 -12.28 6.12 20.61
N ARG A 89 -13.21 7.05 20.36
CA ARG A 89 -13.25 7.86 19.14
C ARG A 89 -11.99 8.68 18.92
N ALA A 90 -11.39 9.24 19.97
CA ALA A 90 -10.21 10.10 19.85
C ALA A 90 -9.01 9.33 19.26
N ALA A 91 -8.68 8.16 19.82
CA ALA A 91 -7.58 7.33 19.34
C ALA A 91 -7.79 6.85 17.89
N ILE A 92 -9.03 6.51 17.52
CA ILE A 92 -9.38 6.16 16.13
C ILE A 92 -9.12 7.36 15.20
N MET A 93 -9.56 8.56 15.58
CA MET A 93 -9.36 9.76 14.76
C MET A 93 -7.88 10.14 14.63
N ASP A 94 -7.08 9.93 15.67
CA ASP A 94 -5.64 10.19 15.63
C ASP A 94 -4.92 9.20 14.70
N ASP A 95 -5.28 7.92 14.72
CA ASP A 95 -4.72 6.95 13.76
C ASP A 95 -5.20 7.19 12.32
N PHE A 96 -6.39 7.76 12.13
CA PHE A 96 -6.82 8.24 10.80
C PHE A 96 -5.94 9.36 10.28
N ARG A 97 -5.64 10.37 11.12
CA ARG A 97 -4.75 11.46 10.73
C ARG A 97 -3.36 10.92 10.39
N ALA A 98 -2.82 10.03 11.22
CA ALA A 98 -1.55 9.36 10.92
C ALA A 98 -1.59 8.54 9.61
N ALA A 99 -2.71 7.89 9.29
CA ALA A 99 -2.88 7.18 8.02
C ALA A 99 -2.91 8.13 6.81
N ILE A 100 -3.56 9.29 6.96
CA ILE A 100 -3.62 10.34 5.94
C ILE A 100 -2.23 10.96 5.74
N ASP A 101 -1.51 11.26 6.81
CA ASP A 101 -0.15 11.80 6.75
C ASP A 101 0.80 10.81 6.06
N MET A 102 0.66 9.52 6.36
CA MET A 102 1.42 8.46 5.68
C MET A 102 1.07 8.36 4.19
N ALA A 103 -0.21 8.46 3.82
CA ALA A 103 -0.64 8.49 2.42
C ALA A 103 -0.06 9.72 1.70
N ALA A 104 -0.10 10.89 2.33
CA ALA A 104 0.49 12.12 1.81
C ALA A 104 2.00 12.00 1.63
N GLY A 105 2.72 11.43 2.62
CA GLY A 105 4.15 11.18 2.54
C GLY A 105 4.53 10.26 1.36
N LEU A 106 3.74 9.21 1.12
CA LEU A 106 3.91 8.34 -0.06
C LEU A 106 3.54 9.02 -1.39
N GLY A 107 2.80 10.12 -1.36
CA GLY A 107 2.15 10.69 -2.53
C GLY A 107 0.96 9.86 -3.03
N ALA A 108 0.37 9.03 -2.15
CA ALA A 108 -0.78 8.20 -2.48
C ALA A 108 -2.07 9.05 -2.53
N PRO A 109 -2.83 9.04 -3.65
CA PRO A 109 -4.05 9.83 -3.78
C PRO A 109 -5.25 9.21 -3.03
N VAL A 110 -5.12 7.96 -2.58
CA VAL A 110 -6.21 7.18 -2.00
C VAL A 110 -5.75 6.50 -0.71
N LEU A 111 -6.49 6.69 0.37
CA LEU A 111 -6.42 5.86 1.57
C LEU A 111 -7.62 4.91 1.60
N THR A 112 -7.36 3.60 1.60
CA THR A 112 -8.42 2.59 1.64
C THR A 112 -8.99 2.47 3.04
N ILE A 113 -10.30 2.63 3.18
CA ILE A 113 -11.02 2.44 4.44
C ILE A 113 -11.64 1.04 4.45
N VAL A 114 -11.22 0.22 5.40
CA VAL A 114 -11.81 -1.10 5.65
C VAL A 114 -12.57 -1.02 6.96
N CYS A 115 -13.88 -0.82 6.90
CA CYS A 115 -14.73 -0.59 8.07
C CYS A 115 -14.97 -1.83 8.95
N GLY A 116 -14.27 -2.95 8.71
CA GLY A 116 -14.61 -4.28 9.25
C GLY A 116 -14.84 -4.36 10.78
N GLY A 117 -15.59 -5.39 11.19
CA GLY A 117 -15.95 -5.73 12.58
C GLY A 117 -15.39 -7.06 13.06
N VAL A 118 -14.10 -7.27 12.81
CA VAL A 118 -13.29 -8.36 13.37
C VAL A 118 -12.50 -7.91 14.59
#